data_AF-A0AA38GW81-F1
#
_entry.id   AF-A0AA38GW81-F1
#
_cell.length_a   1.000
_cell.length_b   1.000
_cell.length_c   1.000
_cell.angle_alpha   90.00
_cell.angle_beta   90.00
_cell.angle_gamma   90.00
#
_symmetry.space_group_name_H-M   'P 1'
#
loop_
_entity.id
_entity.type
_entity.pdbx_description
1 polymer ?
#
loop_
_entity_poly.entity_id
_entity_poly.type
_entity_poly.pdbx_seq_one_letter_code
_entity_poly.pdbx_strand_id
1 'polypeptide(L)'
;DFLPIMAEKLGEPNFMAELCNGFRLLADSQFGLITVESLRKNSAMLGVDSLTDSEIEAMANEGDLDGDGVLNEHEFCVLMIRLSPFFMEEAEKWLQKAPIHESEESLKIM
;
A
#
# COMPACT_ATOMS: atom_id res chain seq x y z
N ASP A 1 3.08 -4.48 -12.70
CA ASP A 1 2.36 -3.26 -12.27
C ASP A 1 3.02 -2.05 -12.93
N PHE A 2 2.48 -0.84 -12.76
CA PHE A 2 3.04 0.40 -13.33
C PHE A 2 3.66 1.34 -12.29
N LEU A 3 3.50 1.02 -11.00
CA LEU A 3 3.96 1.86 -9.89
C LEU A 3 5.47 2.15 -9.92
N PRO A 4 6.36 1.21 -10.25
CA PRO A 4 7.80 1.48 -10.33
C PRO A 4 8.14 2.51 -11.42
N ILE A 5 7.47 2.40 -12.58
CA ILE A 5 7.66 3.31 -13.71
C ILE A 5 7.13 4.71 -13.36
N MET A 6 6.00 4.79 -12.65
CA MET A 6 5.48 6.06 -12.14
C MET A 6 6.44 6.69 -11.13
N ALA A 7 6.95 5.90 -10.17
CA ALA A 7 7.91 6.37 -9.17
C ALA A 7 9.21 6.89 -9.80
N GLU A 8 9.76 6.19 -10.79
CA GLU A 8 10.96 6.63 -11.53
C GLU A 8 10.71 7.93 -12.30
N LYS A 9 9.57 8.04 -13.00
CA LYS A 9 9.27 9.19 -13.86
C LYS A 9 8.86 10.44 -13.10
N LEU A 10 8.11 10.28 -12.02
CA LEU A 10 7.53 11.38 -11.26
C LEU A 10 8.44 11.82 -10.11
N GLY A 11 9.31 10.93 -9.62
CA GLY A 11 10.02 11.09 -8.36
C GLY A 11 9.11 10.84 -7.16
N GLU A 12 9.72 10.56 -6.00
CA GLU A 12 9.01 10.16 -4.77
C GLU A 12 7.85 11.09 -4.38
N PRO A 13 8.01 12.43 -4.30
CA PRO A 13 6.95 13.31 -3.79
C PRO A 13 5.72 13.33 -4.69
N ASN A 14 5.94 13.32 -6.01
CA ASN A 14 4.85 13.35 -6.98
C ASN A 14 4.20 11.97 -7.12
N PHE A 15 4.97 10.89 -6.98
CA PHE A 15 4.43 9.54 -6.93
C PHE A 15 3.50 9.35 -5.73
N MET A 16 3.90 9.84 -4.55
CA MET A 16 3.02 9.85 -3.38
C MET A 16 1.75 10.66 -3.64
N ALA A 17 1.87 11.84 -4.25
CA ALA A 17 0.70 12.65 -4.61
C ALA A 17 -0.26 11.95 -5.58
N GLU A 18 0.25 11.15 -6.53
CA GLU A 18 -0.59 10.34 -7.42
C GLU A 18 -1.32 9.21 -6.67
N LEU A 19 -0.67 8.57 -5.68
CA LEU A 19 -1.36 7.61 -4.81
C LEU A 19 -2.47 8.28 -4.00
N CYS A 20 -2.23 9.48 -3.46
CA CYS A 20 -3.23 10.29 -2.78
C CYS A 20 -4.42 10.65 -3.71
N ASN A 21 -4.13 10.95 -4.98
CA ASN A 21 -5.18 11.21 -5.97
C ASN A 21 -6.01 9.94 -6.26
N GLY A 22 -5.35 8.79 -6.40
CA GLY A 22 -5.99 7.49 -6.52
C GLY A 22 -6.89 7.17 -5.32
N PHE A 23 -6.40 7.42 -4.10
CA PHE A 23 -7.18 7.29 -2.88
C PHE A 23 -8.46 8.14 -2.94
N ARG A 24 -8.36 9.41 -3.29
CA ARG A 24 -9.51 10.33 -3.39
C ARG A 24 -10.54 9.92 -4.44
N LEU A 25 -10.11 9.27 -5.52
CA LEU A 25 -11.01 8.74 -6.54
C LEU A 25 -11.80 7.54 -6.03
N LEU A 26 -11.22 6.74 -5.12
CA LEU A 26 -11.84 5.54 -4.56
C LEU A 26 -12.62 5.81 -3.27
N ALA A 27 -12.27 6.87 -2.54
CA ALA A 27 -12.88 7.22 -1.27
C ALA A 27 -14.37 7.55 -1.39
N ASP A 28 -15.09 7.28 -0.32
CA ASP A 28 -16.45 7.76 -0.15
C ASP A 28 -16.45 9.29 -0.02
N SER A 29 -17.37 9.96 -0.73
CA SER A 29 -17.42 11.42 -0.80
C SER A 29 -17.92 12.09 0.49
N GLN A 30 -18.61 11.34 1.36
CA GLN A 30 -19.12 11.83 2.63
C GLN A 30 -18.10 11.61 3.75
N PHE A 31 -17.45 10.45 3.79
CA PHE A 31 -16.54 10.08 4.87
C PHE A 31 -15.08 10.43 4.58
N GLY A 32 -14.68 10.54 3.31
CA GLY A 32 -13.29 10.76 2.92
C GLY A 32 -12.38 9.56 3.16
N LEU A 33 -12.96 8.37 3.35
CA LEU A 33 -12.29 7.10 3.57
C LEU A 33 -12.76 6.10 2.51
N ILE A 34 -11.94 5.10 2.18
CA ILE A 34 -12.37 4.04 1.27
C ILE A 34 -13.15 3.01 2.08
N THR A 35 -14.42 2.83 1.74
CA THR A 35 -15.26 1.76 2.26
C THR A 35 -15.34 0.63 1.23
N VAL A 36 -15.76 -0.57 1.63
CA VAL A 36 -16.02 -1.67 0.69
C VAL A 36 -17.00 -1.23 -0.41
N GLU A 37 -18.01 -0.44 -0.06
CA GLU A 37 -19.00 0.06 -1.02
C GLU A 37 -18.42 1.11 -1.96
N SER A 38 -17.63 2.06 -1.44
CA SER A 38 -17.00 3.09 -2.27
C SER A 38 -15.97 2.47 -3.20
N LEU A 39 -15.18 1.50 -2.71
CA LEU A 39 -14.23 0.75 -3.52
C LEU A 39 -14.94 0.02 -4.66
N ARG A 40 -16.03 -0.72 -4.38
CA ARG A 40 -16.84 -1.41 -5.40
C ARG A 40 -17.36 -0.45 -6.46
N LYS A 41 -17.97 0.65 -6.04
CA LYS A 41 -18.60 1.62 -6.95
C LYS A 41 -17.58 2.37 -7.79
N ASN A 42 -16.51 2.84 -7.18
CA ASN A 42 -15.56 3.76 -7.80
C ASN A 42 -14.50 3.01 -8.63
N SER A 43 -14.12 1.78 -8.25
CA SER A 43 -13.22 0.94 -9.07
C SER A 43 -13.80 0.61 -10.44
N ALA A 44 -15.11 0.35 -10.51
CA ALA A 44 -15.82 0.14 -11.77
C ALA A 44 -15.76 1.38 -12.69
N MET A 45 -15.73 2.59 -12.11
CA MET A 45 -15.63 3.84 -12.88
C MET A 45 -14.22 4.08 -13.44
N LEU A 46 -13.19 3.47 -12.84
CA LEU A 46 -11.80 3.57 -13.30
C LEU A 46 -11.46 2.58 -14.43
N GLY A 47 -12.44 1.82 -14.92
CA GLY A 47 -12.24 0.85 -16.00
C GLY A 47 -11.47 -0.40 -15.55
N VAL A 48 -11.39 -0.65 -14.24
CA VAL A 48 -10.97 -1.94 -13.70
C VAL A 48 -12.18 -2.87 -13.86
N ASP A 49 -12.31 -3.48 -15.03
CA ASP A 49 -13.42 -4.39 -15.29
C ASP A 49 -13.39 -5.57 -14.30
N SER A 50 -14.45 -5.66 -13.50
CA SER A 50 -14.87 -6.80 -12.69
C SER A 50 -13.87 -7.33 -11.64
N LEU A 51 -13.46 -6.48 -10.69
CA LEU A 51 -13.15 -7.03 -9.36
C LEU A 51 -14.43 -7.68 -8.81
N THR A 52 -14.35 -8.96 -8.50
CA THR A 52 -15.42 -9.69 -7.83
C THR A 52 -15.63 -9.14 -6.42
N ASP A 53 -16.82 -9.35 -5.85
CA ASP A 53 -17.08 -8.95 -4.46
C ASP A 53 -16.04 -9.55 -3.49
N SER A 54 -15.60 -10.80 -3.73
CA SER A 54 -14.55 -11.44 -2.94
C SER A 54 -13.18 -10.75 -3.07
N GLU A 55 -12.83 -10.24 -4.24
CA GLU A 55 -11.55 -9.52 -4.43
C GLU A 55 -11.60 -8.15 -3.77
N ILE A 56 -12.75 -7.47 -3.82
CA ILE A 56 -12.96 -6.18 -3.15
C ILE A 56 -12.87 -6.36 -1.62
N GLU A 57 -13.55 -7.38 -1.08
CA GLU A 57 -13.48 -7.70 0.34
C GLU A 57 -12.06 -8.10 0.76
N ALA A 58 -11.36 -8.90 -0.05
CA ALA A 58 -9.97 -9.26 0.23
C ALA A 58 -9.06 -8.02 0.22
N MET A 59 -9.23 -7.10 -0.73
CA MET A 59 -8.45 -5.86 -0.78
C MET A 59 -8.70 -4.97 0.43
N ALA A 60 -9.95 -4.81 0.84
CA ALA A 60 -10.30 -4.03 2.03
C ALA A 60 -9.69 -4.67 3.29
N ASN A 61 -9.87 -5.97 3.49
CA ASN A 61 -9.35 -6.68 4.66
C ASN A 61 -7.82 -6.71 4.71
N GLU A 62 -7.13 -6.77 3.58
CA GLU A 62 -5.67 -6.81 3.52
C GLU A 62 -5.03 -5.43 3.76
N GLY A 63 -5.76 -4.37 3.43
CA GLY A 63 -5.32 -2.98 3.61
C GLY A 63 -5.65 -2.41 4.99
N ASP A 64 -6.70 -2.90 5.64
CA ASP A 64 -7.18 -2.42 6.94
C ASP A 64 -6.23 -2.91 8.05
N LEU A 65 -5.36 -2.02 8.52
CA LEU A 65 -4.29 -2.36 9.46
C LEU A 65 -4.72 -2.18 10.91
N ASP A 66 -5.71 -1.31 11.17
CA ASP A 66 -6.21 -1.03 12.51
C ASP A 66 -7.53 -1.76 12.84
N GLY A 67 -8.19 -2.36 11.84
CA GLY A 67 -9.37 -3.19 11.98
C GLY A 67 -10.67 -2.41 12.11
N ASP A 68 -10.73 -1.16 11.65
CA ASP A 68 -11.93 -0.32 11.71
C ASP A 68 -12.93 -0.58 10.56
N GLY A 69 -12.56 -1.42 9.59
CA GLY A 69 -13.37 -1.83 8.46
C GLY A 69 -13.38 -0.85 7.28
N VAL A 70 -12.52 0.18 7.30
CA VAL A 70 -12.32 1.11 6.20
C VAL A 70 -10.82 1.27 5.91
N LEU A 71 -10.47 1.91 4.79
CA LEU A 71 -9.08 2.26 4.51
C LEU A 71 -8.92 3.78 4.59
N ASN A 72 -8.00 4.21 5.42
CA ASN A 72 -7.48 5.56 5.39
C ASN A 72 -6.38 5.70 4.30
N GLU A 73 -5.94 6.94 4.08
CA GLU A 73 -4.97 7.27 3.03
C GLU A 73 -3.64 6.52 3.21
N HIS A 74 -3.16 6.42 4.45
CA HIS A 74 -1.92 5.73 4.76
C HIS A 74 -2.01 4.22 4.48
N GLU A 75 -3.09 3.59 4.94
CA GLU A 75 -3.37 2.17 4.69
C GLU A 75 -3.46 1.84 3.20
N PHE A 76 -4.17 2.69 2.45
CA PHE A 76 -4.25 2.54 1.00
C PHE A 76 -2.87 2.65 0.34
N CYS A 77 -2.06 3.65 0.69
CA CYS A 77 -0.71 3.80 0.15
C CYS A 77 0.16 2.58 0.47
N VAL A 78 0.12 2.09 1.72
CA VAL A 78 0.83 0.89 2.14
C VAL A 78 0.37 -0.34 1.35
N LEU A 79 -0.94 -0.54 1.20
CA LEU A 79 -1.49 -1.64 0.41
C LEU A 79 -1.00 -1.59 -1.04
N MET A 80 -1.07 -0.43 -1.69
CA MET A 80 -0.64 -0.27 -3.09
C MET A 80 0.85 -0.55 -3.28
N ILE A 81 1.69 -0.13 -2.33
CA ILE A 81 3.13 -0.43 -2.34
C ILE A 81 3.37 -1.93 -2.11
N ARG A 82 2.65 -2.54 -1.16
CA ARG A 82 2.77 -3.99 -0.84
C ARG A 82 2.34 -4.88 -1.99
N LEU A 83 1.32 -4.47 -2.74
CA LEU A 83 0.85 -5.20 -3.93
C LEU A 83 1.79 -5.02 -5.13
N SER A 84 2.80 -4.15 -5.03
CA SER A 84 3.82 -3.97 -6.05
C SER A 84 4.97 -4.97 -5.87
N PRO A 85 5.16 -5.95 -6.78
CA PRO A 85 6.22 -6.94 -6.65
C PRO A 85 7.61 -6.30 -6.63
N PHE A 86 7.79 -5.20 -7.38
CA PHE A 86 9.06 -4.49 -7.42
C PHE A 86 9.43 -3.86 -6.07
N PHE A 87 8.48 -3.17 -5.41
CA PHE A 87 8.76 -2.57 -4.10
C PHE A 87 8.99 -3.64 -3.03
N MET A 88 8.30 -4.77 -3.13
CA MET A 88 8.54 -5.93 -2.24
C MET A 88 9.92 -6.55 -2.46
N GLU A 89 10.34 -6.78 -3.72
CA GLU A 89 11.69 -7.29 -4.03
C GLU A 89 12.79 -6.35 -3.53
N GLU A 90 12.58 -5.02 -3.62
CA GLU A 90 13.53 -4.06 -3.10
C GLU A 90 13.62 -4.14 -1.57
N ALA A 91 12.48 -4.16 -0.86
CA ALA A 91 12.45 -4.34 0.59
C ALA A 91 13.13 -5.64 1.04
N GLU A 92 12.91 -6.76 0.34
CA GLU A 92 13.57 -8.04 0.61
C GLU A 92 15.10 -7.97 0.43
N LYS A 93 15.58 -7.28 -0.61
CA LYS A 93 17.03 -7.05 -0.79
C LYS A 93 17.64 -6.27 0.37
N TRP A 94 16.90 -5.30 0.94
CA TRP A 94 17.35 -4.55 2.11
C TRP A 94 17.41 -5.43 3.37
N LEU A 95 16.44 -6.31 3.56
CA LEU A 95 16.43 -7.27 4.68
C LEU A 95 17.58 -8.27 4.58
N GLN A 96 17.92 -8.75 3.38
CA GLN A 96 19.05 -9.67 3.17
C GLN A 96 20.42 -8.98 3.37
N LYS A 97 20.50 -7.67 3.17
CA LYS A 97 21.73 -6.88 3.34
C LYS A 97 21.89 -6.31 4.74
N ALA A 98 20.88 -6.39 5.61
CA ALA A 98 20.99 -5.94 6.98
C ALA A 98 21.94 -6.86 7.76
N PRO A 99 23.10 -6.38 8.24
CA PRO A 99 23.91 -7.17 9.14
C PRO A 99 23.13 -7.29 10.45
N ILE A 100 22.75 -8.51 10.81
CA ILE A 100 22.26 -8.81 12.16
C ILE A 100 23.41 -8.45 13.10
N HIS A 101 23.28 -7.34 13.82
CA HIS A 101 24.34 -6.83 14.69
C HIS A 101 24.49 -7.78 15.88
N GLU A 102 25.42 -8.74 15.79
CA GLU A 102 25.92 -9.45 16.98
C GLU A 102 26.66 -8.43 17.86
N SER A 103 25.91 -7.82 18.78
CA SER A 103 26.45 -7.07 19.90
C SER A 103 26.39 -7.94 21.15
N GLU A 104 27.13 -9.06 21.13
CA GLU A 104 27.39 -9.88 22.31
C GLU A 104 28.88 -10.19 22.45
N GLU A 105 29.75 -9.18 22.65
CA GLU A 105 31.07 -9.45 23.24
C GLU A 105 31.74 -8.28 24.00
N SER A 106 30.96 -7.33 24.53
CA SER A 106 31.46 -6.33 25.51
C SER A 106 31.30 -6.74 26.98
N LEU A 107 30.94 -7.99 27.28
CA LEU A 107 30.75 -8.48 28.66
C LEU A 107 31.78 -9.53 29.13
N LYS A 108 32.91 -9.71 28.43
CA LYS A 108 33.94 -10.69 28.82
C LYS A 108 35.33 -10.15 29.19
N ILE A 109 35.45 -8.85 29.46
CA ILE A 109 36.66 -8.29 30.09
C ILE A 109 36.27 -7.40 31.28
N MET A 110 35.60 -8.00 32.26
CA MET A 110 35.68 -7.64 33.68
C MET A 110 36.01 -8.90 34.46
#